data_AF-A0A928K686-F1
#
_entry.id   AF-A0A928K686-F1
#
_cell.length_a   1.000
_cell.length_b   1.000
_cell.length_c   1.000
_cell.angle_alpha   90.00
_cell.angle_beta   90.00
_cell.angle_gamma   90.00
#
_symmetry.space_group_name_H-M   'P 1'
#
loop_
_entity.id
_entity.type
_entity.pdbx_description
1 polymer ?
#
loop_
_entity_poly.entity_id
_entity_poly.type
_entity_poly.pdbx_seq_one_letter_code
_entity_poly.pdbx_strand_id
1 'polypeptide(L)'
;MSGWLISTAAGFLAGAAGAMGLGGGSILLLYLTLIAGVSQIAAQGINLMFFLPCALASVLFSIKSGLIAKREALLGIAAGVPGAIAGCLLAGWLGGGLRTLFGVYMLVLGLRELLRRPAEE
;
A
#
# COMPACT_ATOMS: atom_id res chain seq x y z
N MET A 1 18.11 -17.96 11.97
CA MET A 1 18.73 -16.61 11.94
C MET A 1 18.64 -15.95 10.56
N SER A 2 18.72 -16.69 9.45
CA SER A 2 18.64 -16.14 8.07
C SER A 2 17.28 -15.51 7.70
N GLY A 3 16.15 -16.11 8.12
CA GLY A 3 14.82 -15.59 7.75
C GLY A 3 14.50 -14.20 8.30
N TRP A 4 14.96 -13.87 9.50
CA TRP A 4 14.73 -12.56 10.12
C TRP A 4 15.46 -11.42 9.41
N LEU A 5 16.69 -11.68 8.93
CA LEU A 5 17.46 -10.72 8.14
C LEU A 5 16.74 -10.40 6.81
N ILE A 6 16.19 -11.41 6.15
CA ILE A 6 15.47 -11.26 4.88
C ILE A 6 14.18 -10.47 5.10
N SER A 7 13.40 -10.79 6.14
CA SER A 7 12.16 -10.06 6.46
C SER A 7 12.42 -8.59 6.81
N THR A 8 13.49 -8.31 7.57
CA THR A 8 13.88 -6.93 7.90
C THR A 8 14.34 -6.16 6.66
N ALA A 9 15.12 -6.79 5.78
CA ALA A 9 15.53 -6.18 4.52
C ALA A 9 14.32 -5.90 3.60
N ALA A 10 13.39 -6.84 3.49
CA ALA A 10 12.16 -6.67 2.71
C ALA A 10 11.29 -5.53 3.28
N GLY A 11 11.13 -5.47 4.60
CA GLY A 11 10.42 -4.36 5.27
C GLY A 11 11.10 -3.01 5.06
N PHE A 12 12.43 -2.95 5.13
CA PHE A 12 13.19 -1.72 4.86
C PHE A 12 13.02 -1.25 3.41
N LEU A 13 13.18 -2.15 2.43
CA LEU A 13 13.02 -1.85 1.01
C LEU A 13 11.59 -1.43 0.67
N ALA A 14 10.59 -2.10 1.23
CA ALA A 14 9.20 -1.70 1.11
C ALA A 14 8.96 -0.30 1.71
N GLY A 15 9.56 0.00 2.86
CA GLY A 15 9.48 1.32 3.49
C GLY A 15 10.12 2.41 2.64
N ALA A 16 11.32 2.16 2.12
CA ALA A 16 12.02 3.09 1.23
C ALA A 16 11.23 3.34 -0.06
N ALA A 17 10.75 2.29 -0.71
CA ALA A 17 9.88 2.41 -1.89
C ALA A 17 8.57 3.15 -1.58
N GLY A 18 7.99 2.91 -0.40
CA GLY A 18 6.82 3.64 0.09
C GLY A 18 7.10 5.14 0.27
N ALA A 19 8.23 5.49 0.86
CA ALA A 19 8.65 6.88 1.06
C ALA A 19 8.94 7.60 -0.28
N MET A 20 9.39 6.87 -1.30
CA MET A 20 9.58 7.39 -2.66
C MET A 20 8.29 7.50 -3.48
N GLY A 21 7.14 7.06 -2.93
CA GLY A 21 5.86 7.07 -3.65
C GLY A 21 5.65 5.89 -4.61
N LEU A 22 6.55 4.91 -4.64
CA LEU A 22 6.49 3.72 -5.52
C LEU A 22 5.51 2.64 -5.06
N GLY A 23 4.76 2.85 -3.97
CA GLY A 23 3.76 1.88 -3.49
C GLY A 23 4.35 0.73 -2.67
N GLY A 24 5.18 1.04 -1.67
CA GLY A 24 5.85 0.09 -0.77
C GLY A 24 4.97 -1.01 -0.16
N GLY A 25 3.68 -0.73 0.05
CA GLY A 25 2.73 -1.70 0.62
C GLY A 25 2.34 -2.82 -0.31
N SER A 26 2.29 -2.54 -1.60
CA SER A 26 2.08 -3.58 -2.61
C SER A 26 3.26 -4.54 -2.63
N ILE A 27 4.49 -4.01 -2.54
CA ILE A 27 5.73 -4.80 -2.49
C ILE A 27 5.76 -5.67 -1.23
N LEU A 28 5.47 -5.09 -0.06
CA LEU A 28 5.43 -5.82 1.20
C LEU A 28 4.37 -6.92 1.19
N LEU A 29 3.18 -6.63 0.67
CA LEU A 29 2.09 -7.60 0.57
C LEU A 29 2.45 -8.77 -0.34
N LEU A 30 3.08 -8.50 -1.51
CA LEU A 30 3.58 -9.54 -2.41
C LEU A 30 4.66 -10.41 -1.72
N TYR A 31 5.59 -9.80 -1.00
CA TYR A 31 6.60 -10.53 -0.23
C TYR A 31 5.95 -11.44 0.82
N LEU A 32 5.03 -10.90 1.64
CA LEU A 32 4.40 -11.65 2.72
C LEU A 32 3.59 -12.85 2.20
N THR A 33 2.91 -12.70 1.07
CA THR A 33 2.01 -13.72 0.53
C THR A 33 2.70 -14.73 -0.38
N LEU A 34 3.61 -14.29 -1.25
CA LEU A 34 4.28 -15.17 -2.23
C LEU A 34 5.56 -15.81 -1.69
N ILE A 35 6.29 -15.13 -0.81
CA ILE A 35 7.61 -15.58 -0.32
C ILE A 35 7.51 -16.07 1.12
N ALA A 36 6.92 -15.28 2.02
CA ALA A 36 6.84 -15.63 3.44
C ALA A 36 5.67 -16.58 3.78
N GLY A 37 4.79 -16.88 2.82
CA GLY A 37 3.68 -17.83 2.99
C GLY A 37 2.62 -17.39 4.01
N VAL A 38 2.56 -16.10 4.35
CA VAL A 38 1.60 -15.56 5.32
C VAL A 38 0.21 -15.54 4.70
N SER A 39 -0.81 -15.89 5.48
CA SER A 39 -2.21 -15.86 5.03
C SER A 39 -2.61 -14.44 4.59
N GLN A 40 -3.49 -14.32 3.59
CA GLN A 40 -3.86 -13.03 3.00
C GLN A 40 -4.35 -12.00 4.03
N ILE A 41 -5.19 -12.43 4.98
CA ILE A 41 -5.75 -11.56 6.02
C ILE A 41 -4.64 -11.08 6.96
N ALA A 42 -3.74 -11.98 7.38
CA ALA A 42 -2.62 -11.61 8.23
C ALA A 42 -1.63 -10.70 7.49
N ALA A 43 -1.33 -10.98 6.22
CA ALA A 43 -0.44 -10.17 5.40
C ALA A 43 -0.97 -8.73 5.21
N GLN A 44 -2.28 -8.58 4.98
CA GLN A 44 -2.93 -7.27 4.90
C GLN A 44 -2.87 -6.52 6.24
N GLY A 45 -3.10 -7.22 7.36
CA GLY A 45 -2.99 -6.64 8.70
C GLY A 45 -1.56 -6.17 9.01
N ILE A 46 -0.56 -6.98 8.71
CA ILE A 46 0.86 -6.62 8.87
C ILE A 46 1.21 -5.43 7.99
N ASN A 47 0.75 -5.41 6.74
CA ASN A 47 0.98 -4.30 5.82
C ASN A 47 0.35 -2.99 6.33
N LEU A 48 -0.86 -3.04 6.91
CA LEU A 48 -1.49 -1.86 7.50
C LEU A 48 -0.72 -1.33 8.73
N MET A 49 -0.31 -2.24 9.62
CA MET A 49 0.50 -1.88 10.79
C MET A 49 1.85 -1.30 10.40
N PHE A 50 2.45 -1.79 9.32
CA PHE A 50 3.66 -1.24 8.73
C PHE A 50 3.45 0.17 8.15
N PHE A 51 2.32 0.41 7.48
CA PHE A 51 2.02 1.72 6.90
C PHE A 51 1.81 2.81 7.94
N LEU A 52 1.29 2.48 9.12
CA LEU A 52 0.93 3.48 10.13
C LEU A 52 2.12 4.37 10.57
N PRO A 53 3.29 3.82 11.00
CA PRO A 53 4.45 4.65 11.34
C PRO A 53 5.06 5.34 10.11
N CYS A 54 5.07 4.69 8.93
CA CYS A 54 5.60 5.29 7.70
C CYS A 54 4.77 6.49 7.25
N ALA A 55 3.44 6.37 7.27
CA ALA A 55 2.51 7.44 6.93
C ALA A 55 2.63 8.59 7.93
N LEU A 56 2.72 8.30 9.23
CA LEU A 56 2.94 9.33 10.25
C LEU A 56 4.23 10.11 9.99
N ALA A 57 5.35 9.41 9.77
CA ALA A 57 6.63 10.05 9.45
C ALA A 57 6.51 10.91 8.18
N SER A 58 5.93 10.37 7.11
CA SER A 58 5.74 11.07 5.83
C SER A 58 4.91 12.35 5.99
N VAL A 59 3.81 12.30 6.75
CA VAL A 59 2.97 13.47 7.03
C VAL A 59 3.73 14.50 7.86
N LEU A 60 4.45 14.08 8.91
CA LEU A 60 5.23 15.00 9.75
C LEU A 60 6.31 15.73 8.95
N PHE A 61 7.03 15.03 8.06
CA PHE A 61 8.01 15.64 7.17
C PHE A 61 7.34 16.57 6.16
N SER A 62 6.22 16.15 5.55
CA SER A 62 5.49 16.94 4.57
C SER A 62 4.91 18.24 5.17
N ILE A 63 4.43 18.19 6.41
CA ILE A 63 3.99 19.39 7.16
C ILE A 63 5.17 20.34 7.35
N LYS A 64 6.32 19.83 7.80
CA LYS A 64 7.53 20.64 8.02
C LYS A 64 8.05 21.29 6.75
N SER A 65 7.95 20.60 5.62
CA SER A 65 8.37 21.12 4.31
C SER A 65 7.38 22.11 3.69
N GLY A 66 6.22 22.35 4.30
CA GLY A 66 5.19 23.26 3.78
C GLY A 66 4.50 22.78 2.50
N LEU A 67 4.71 21.53 2.11
CA LEU A 67 4.21 20.95 0.85
C LEU A 67 2.76 20.45 0.94
N ILE A 68 2.08 20.64 2.08
CA ILE A 68 0.71 20.18 2.28
C ILE A 68 -0.28 21.29 1.96
N ALA A 69 -1.00 21.08 0.85
CA ALA A 69 -2.18 21.85 0.50
C ALA A 69 -3.34 21.41 1.42
N LYS A 70 -3.56 22.18 2.50
CA LYS A 70 -4.44 21.79 3.62
C LYS A 70 -5.88 21.55 3.19
N ARG A 71 -6.37 22.29 2.20
CA ARG A 71 -7.76 22.19 1.72
C ARG A 71 -7.98 20.86 0.99
N GLU A 72 -7.04 20.50 0.14
CA GLU A 72 -6.99 19.27 -0.64
C GLU A 72 -6.80 18.07 0.30
N ALA A 73 -5.94 18.20 1.30
CA ALA A 73 -5.77 17.20 2.35
C ALA A 73 -7.07 16.96 3.13
N LEU A 74 -7.76 18.03 3.55
CA LEU A 74 -9.03 17.92 4.27
C LEU A 74 -10.14 17.31 3.40
N LEU A 75 -10.25 17.72 2.14
CA LEU A 75 -11.19 17.11 1.19
C LEU A 75 -10.86 15.64 0.95
N GLY A 76 -9.57 15.30 0.82
CA GLY A 76 -9.09 13.93 0.67
C GLY A 76 -9.41 13.07 1.89
N ILE A 77 -9.27 13.60 3.11
CA ILE A 77 -9.67 12.90 4.34
C ILE A 77 -11.20 12.75 4.40
N ALA A 78 -11.94 13.82 4.11
CA ALA A 78 -13.39 13.84 4.17
C ALA A 78 -14.04 12.87 3.16
N ALA A 79 -13.44 12.68 1.99
CA ALA A 79 -13.91 11.70 1.01
C ALA A 79 -13.31 10.30 1.27
N GLY A 80 -12.04 10.24 1.66
CA GLY A 80 -11.27 9.01 1.82
C GLY A 80 -11.71 8.17 3.01
N VAL A 81 -12.00 8.79 4.17
CA VAL A 81 -12.43 8.05 5.37
C VAL A 81 -13.78 7.36 5.14
N PRO A 82 -14.85 8.05 4.67
CA PRO A 82 -16.11 7.38 4.33
C PRO A 82 -15.95 6.33 3.24
N GLY A 83 -15.14 6.62 2.20
CA GLY A 83 -14.86 5.66 1.12
C GLY A 83 -14.19 4.38 1.62
N ALA A 84 -13.22 4.50 2.53
CA ALA A 84 -12.54 3.36 3.15
C ALA A 84 -13.50 2.54 4.04
N ILE A 85 -14.34 3.21 4.83
CA ILE A 85 -15.37 2.54 5.65
C ILE A 85 -16.37 1.80 4.76
N ALA A 86 -16.92 2.46 3.75
CA ALA A 86 -17.86 1.85 2.81
C ALA A 86 -17.22 0.66 2.06
N GLY A 87 -15.97 0.81 1.61
CA GLY A 87 -15.20 -0.26 0.97
C GLY A 87 -14.98 -1.46 1.90
N CYS A 88 -14.66 -1.21 3.18
CA CYS A 88 -14.52 -2.27 4.18
C CYS A 88 -15.83 -3.05 4.41
N LEU A 89 -16.96 -2.33 4.53
CA LEU A 89 -18.28 -2.94 4.69
C LEU A 89 -18.68 -3.75 3.46
N LEU A 90 -18.49 -3.19 2.25
CA LEU A 90 -18.74 -3.88 0.99
C LEU A 90 -17.85 -5.10 0.82
N ALA A 91 -16.58 -5.02 1.23
CA ALA A 91 -15.66 -6.14 1.21
C ALA A 91 -16.11 -7.29 2.12
N GLY A 92 -16.83 -7.00 3.22
CA GLY A 92 -17.45 -8.04 4.05
C GLY A 92 -18.59 -8.78 3.36
N TRP A 93 -19.23 -8.17 2.36
CA TRP A 93 -20.34 -8.73 1.60
C TRP A 93 -19.87 -9.45 0.33
N LEU A 94 -18.78 -8.95 -0.27
CA LEU A 94 -18.07 -9.57 -1.36
C LEU A 94 -17.22 -10.72 -0.80
N GLY A 95 -17.70 -11.97 -0.94
CA GLY A 95 -16.99 -13.16 -0.46
C GLY A 95 -15.62 -13.43 -1.11
N GLY A 96 -15.23 -14.70 -1.23
CA GLY A 96 -13.88 -15.10 -1.68
C GLY A 96 -13.43 -14.58 -3.07
N GLY A 97 -14.34 -14.05 -3.89
CA GLY A 97 -14.04 -13.44 -5.19
C GLY A 97 -13.20 -12.16 -5.13
N LEU A 98 -13.17 -11.47 -3.98
CA LEU A 98 -12.41 -10.22 -3.83
C LEU A 98 -10.90 -10.44 -3.99
N ARG A 99 -10.39 -11.59 -3.51
CA ARG A 99 -8.97 -11.95 -3.66
C ARG A 99 -8.59 -12.12 -5.12
N THR A 100 -9.43 -12.81 -5.90
CA THR A 100 -9.22 -13.04 -7.33
C THR A 100 -9.32 -11.73 -8.11
N LEU A 101 -10.34 -10.91 -7.81
CA LEU A 101 -10.51 -9.60 -8.43
C LEU A 101 -9.32 -8.66 -8.16
N PHE A 102 -8.82 -8.63 -6.92
CA PHE A 102 -7.65 -7.86 -6.55
C PHE A 102 -6.38 -8.35 -7.28
N GLY A 103 -6.20 -9.66 -7.40
CA GLY A 103 -5.10 -10.25 -8.16
C GLY A 103 -5.13 -9.87 -9.64
N VAL A 104 -6.30 -9.96 -10.28
CA VAL A 104 -6.50 -9.54 -11.68
C VAL A 104 -6.24 -8.04 -11.83
N TYR A 105 -6.76 -7.22 -10.92
CA TYR A 105 -6.50 -5.78 -10.91
C TYR A 105 -5.01 -5.46 -10.82
N MET A 106 -4.26 -6.11 -9.93
CA MET A 106 -2.80 -5.93 -9.81
C MET A 106 -2.06 -6.34 -11.08
N LEU A 107 -2.46 -7.45 -11.73
CA LEU A 107 -1.87 -7.85 -13.01
C LEU A 107 -2.12 -6.82 -14.11
N VAL A 108 -3.36 -6.33 -14.22
CA VAL A 108 -3.72 -5.29 -15.18
C VAL A 108 -2.96 -4.00 -14.90
N LEU A 109 -2.85 -3.59 -13.64
CA LEU A 109 -2.12 -2.39 -13.26
C LEU A 109 -0.63 -2.51 -13.58
N GLY A 110 -0.02 -3.64 -13.23
CA GLY A 110 1.39 -3.91 -13.50
C GLY A 110 1.69 -3.98 -14.99
N LEU A 111 0.81 -4.63 -15.78
CA LEU A 111 0.96 -4.67 -17.23
C LEU A 111 0.77 -3.28 -17.85
N ARG A 112 -0.21 -2.52 -17.39
CA ARG A 112 -0.45 -1.15 -17.85
C ARG A 112 0.74 -0.25 -17.55
N GLU A 113 1.34 -0.37 -16.37
CA GLU A 113 2.51 0.45 -15.99
C GLU A 113 3.75 0.04 -16.78
N LEU A 114 3.95 -1.26 -17.05
CA LEU A 114 5.06 -1.75 -17.87
C LEU A 114 4.95 -1.36 -19.34
N LEU A 115 3.72 -1.33 -19.88
CA LEU A 115 3.45 -0.98 -21.28
C LEU A 115 3.27 0.53 -21.49
N ARG A 116 3.06 1.31 -20.42
CA ARG A 116 3.04 2.77 -20.49
C ARG A 116 4.43 3.24 -20.88
N ARG A 117 4.54 3.84 -22.07
CA ARG A 117 5.75 4.57 -22.44
C ARG A 117 5.89 5.77 -21.50
N PRO A 118 7.12 6.08 -21.04
CA PRO A 118 7.33 7.31 -20.28
C PRO A 118 6.83 8.47 -21.13
N ALA A 119 5.95 9.30 -20.56
CA ALA A 119 5.66 10.58 -21.18
C ALA A 119 6.98 11.35 -21.19
N GLU A 120 7.47 11.71 -22.37
CA GLU A 120 8.53 12.72 -22.51
C GLU A 120 7.99 14.01 -21.87
N GLU A 121 8.56 14.39 -20.73
CA GLU A 121 8.49 15.76 -20.20
C GLU A 121 9.59 16.61 -20.83
#